data_AF-H2APQ9-F1
#
_entry.id   AF-H2APQ9-F1
#
_cell.length_a   1.000
_cell.length_b   1.000
_cell.length_c   1.000
_cell.angle_alpha   90.00
_cell.angle_beta   90.00
_cell.angle_gamma   90.00
#
_symmetry.space_group_name_H-M   'P 1'
#
loop_
_entity.id
_entity.type
_entity.pdbx_description
1 polymer ?
#
loop_
_entity_poly.entity_id
_entity_poly.type
_entity_poly.pdbx_seq_one_letter_code
_entity_poly.pdbx_strand_id
1 'polypeptide(L)'
;MRVSITTNKSMIFHDYDKVVHFVTFMVETVLFMSIFETESRHTVAITFYMDEMQRKKYEVNLYHLAIVVCCILAGIGSEFMQKIATNGQRVFDIKDIICNVLGSFMGMFIVYYYKI
;
A
#
# COMPACT_ATOMS: atom_id res chain seq x y z
N MET A 1 -14.05 -37.37 -27.42
CA MET A 1 -14.63 -37.14 -26.08
C MET A 1 -13.63 -36.29 -25.30
N ARG A 2 -13.88 -34.98 -25.17
CA ARG A 2 -12.95 -34.04 -24.51
C ARG A 2 -13.30 -34.05 -23.03
N VAL A 3 -12.45 -34.66 -22.20
CA VAL A 3 -12.63 -34.65 -20.74
C VAL A 3 -12.36 -33.22 -20.27
N SER A 4 -13.43 -32.46 -20.03
CA SER A 4 -13.34 -31.17 -19.34
C SER A 4 -13.05 -31.47 -17.87
N ILE A 5 -11.79 -31.38 -17.48
CA ILE A 5 -11.40 -31.36 -16.07
C ILE A 5 -11.96 -30.05 -15.50
N THR A 6 -13.10 -30.12 -14.82
CA THR A 6 -13.65 -29.03 -14.02
C THR A 6 -12.80 -28.85 -12.76
N THR A 7 -11.52 -28.50 -12.94
CA THR A 7 -10.78 -27.91 -11.83
C THR A 7 -11.34 -26.50 -11.72
N ASN A 8 -11.90 -26.14 -10.57
CA ASN A 8 -12.42 -24.81 -10.30
C ASN A 8 -11.25 -23.82 -10.15
N LYS A 9 -10.47 -23.64 -11.21
CA LYS A 9 -9.32 -22.73 -11.26
C LYS A 9 -9.76 -21.32 -10.86
N SER A 10 -10.95 -20.90 -11.30
CA SER A 10 -11.53 -19.60 -10.95
C SER A 10 -11.67 -19.36 -9.45
N MET A 11 -12.04 -20.37 -8.66
CA MET A 11 -12.22 -20.24 -7.21
C MET A 11 -10.87 -20.23 -6.48
N ILE A 12 -9.92 -21.06 -6.93
CA ILE A 12 -8.57 -21.12 -6.35
C ILE A 12 -7.85 -19.77 -6.53
N PHE A 13 -7.88 -19.17 -7.72
CA PHE A 13 -7.22 -17.88 -7.97
C PHE A 13 -7.85 -16.72 -7.18
N HIS A 14 -9.15 -16.77 -6.90
CA HIS A 14 -9.86 -15.72 -6.17
C HIS A 14 -9.45 -15.65 -4.69
N ASP A 15 -9.16 -16.79 -4.05
CA ASP A 15 -8.77 -16.81 -2.63
C ASP A 15 -7.32 -16.36 -2.42
N TYR A 16 -6.40 -16.69 -3.35
CA TYR A 16 -5.01 -16.25 -3.27
C TYR A 16 -4.83 -14.75 -3.57
N ASP A 17 -5.72 -14.16 -4.37
CA ASP A 17 -5.71 -12.72 -4.69
C ASP A 17 -5.67 -11.87 -3.42
N LYS A 18 -6.43 -12.24 -2.38
CA LYS A 18 -6.46 -11.51 -1.09
C LYS A 18 -5.13 -11.57 -0.34
N VAL A 19 -4.46 -12.72 -0.40
CA VAL A 19 -3.12 -12.88 0.19
C VAL A 19 -2.10 -12.05 -0.58
N VAL A 20 -2.20 -12.00 -1.91
CA VAL A 20 -1.35 -11.17 -2.76
C VAL A 20 -1.51 -9.69 -2.41
N HIS A 21 -2.76 -9.22 -2.25
CA HIS A 21 -3.06 -7.86 -1.79
C HIS A 21 -2.41 -7.54 -0.44
N PHE A 22 -2.62 -8.40 0.55
CA PHE A 22 -2.00 -8.24 1.87
C PHE A 22 -0.47 -8.17 1.81
N VAL A 23 0.17 -9.15 1.16
CA VAL A 23 1.64 -9.25 1.09
C VAL A 23 2.24 -8.11 0.28
N THR A 24 1.61 -7.71 -0.83
CA THR A 24 2.10 -6.63 -1.69
C THR A 24 2.13 -5.32 -0.94
N PHE A 25 1.04 -4.97 -0.24
CA PHE A 25 0.96 -3.72 0.53
C PHE A 25 1.83 -3.74 1.79
N MET A 26 2.04 -4.92 2.38
CA MET A 26 3.02 -5.08 3.46
C MET A 26 4.44 -4.76 2.98
N VAL A 27 4.86 -5.36 1.86
CA VAL A 27 6.20 -5.12 1.28
C VAL A 27 6.33 -3.69 0.77
N GLU A 28 5.31 -3.15 0.10
CA GLU A 28 5.27 -1.75 -0.33
C GLU A 28 5.50 -0.81 0.86
N THR A 29 4.81 -1.02 1.98
CA THR A 29 4.92 -0.15 3.15
C THR A 29 6.30 -0.23 3.79
N VAL A 30 6.88 -1.44 3.89
CA VAL A 30 8.26 -1.61 4.37
C VAL A 30 9.22 -0.85 3.46
N LEU A 31 9.15 -1.06 2.14
CA LEU A 31 10.02 -0.39 1.18
C LEU A 31 9.84 1.13 1.20
N PHE A 32 8.61 1.62 1.28
CA PHE A 32 8.31 3.04 1.37
C PHE A 32 8.97 3.67 2.59
N MET A 33 8.84 3.05 3.76
CA MET A 33 9.44 3.57 4.98
C MET A 33 10.96 3.45 4.98
N SER A 34 11.52 2.39 4.40
CA SER A 34 12.97 2.21 4.25
C SER A 34 13.63 3.26 3.35
N ILE A 35 12.90 3.87 2.41
CA ILE A 35 13.43 5.00 1.60
C ILE A 35 13.82 6.18 2.49
N PHE A 36 13.09 6.39 3.59
CA PHE A 36 13.27 7.53 4.48
C PHE A 36 14.20 7.23 5.65
N GLU A 37 15.15 6.28 5.51
CA GLU A 37 16.13 5.85 6.51
C GLU A 37 16.49 7.01 7.48
N THR A 38 15.86 6.99 8.66
CA THR A 38 15.97 8.08 9.63
C THR A 38 16.60 7.52 10.89
N GLU A 39 17.89 7.77 11.05
CA GLU A 39 18.78 7.27 12.11
C GLU A 39 18.28 7.41 13.56
N SER A 40 17.21 8.17 13.87
CA SER A 40 16.72 8.28 15.26
C SER A 40 15.32 8.87 15.48
N ARG A 41 14.72 9.59 14.52
CA ARG A 41 13.55 10.45 14.80
C ARG A 41 12.24 10.14 14.07
N HIS A 42 12.20 9.14 13.17
CA HIS A 42 11.01 8.83 12.34
C HIS A 42 10.27 10.10 11.86
N THR A 43 11.02 11.15 11.52
CA THR A 43 10.50 12.48 11.18
C THR A 43 11.16 12.87 9.88
N VAL A 44 10.33 13.07 8.85
CA VAL A 44 10.74 13.44 7.51
C VAL A 44 10.57 14.95 7.37
N ALA A 45 11.61 15.63 6.90
CA ALA A 45 11.55 17.04 6.57
C ALA A 45 11.12 17.20 5.11
N ILE A 46 9.90 17.69 4.88
CA ILE A 46 9.42 18.03 3.54
C ILE A 46 9.69 19.52 3.31
N THR A 47 10.42 19.83 2.25
CA THR A 47 10.71 21.20 1.83
C THR A 47 9.91 21.50 0.57
N PHE A 48 8.94 22.39 0.67
CA PHE A 48 8.20 22.89 -0.49
C PHE A 48 8.83 24.17 -1.01
N TYR A 49 9.15 24.18 -2.31
CA TYR A 49 9.61 25.38 -3.02
C TYR A 49 8.38 26.03 -3.65
N MET A 50 7.75 26.96 -2.92
CA MET A 50 6.56 27.67 -3.39
C MET A 50 6.87 29.05 -3.98
N ASP A 51 8.06 29.59 -3.72
CA ASP A 51 8.53 30.86 -4.28
C ASP A 51 10.06 30.94 -4.14
N GLU A 52 10.77 31.60 -5.08
CA GLU A 52 12.24 31.51 -5.26
C GLU A 52 13.08 31.85 -4.00
N MET A 53 12.50 32.49 -2.97
CA MET A 53 13.26 33.02 -1.83
C MET A 53 12.85 32.54 -0.42
N GLN A 54 11.83 31.69 -0.26
CA GLN A 54 11.40 31.21 1.08
C GLN A 54 11.26 29.69 1.14
N ARG A 55 12.30 29.02 1.68
CA ARG A 55 12.22 27.59 2.02
C ARG A 55 11.48 27.41 3.33
N LYS A 56 10.23 26.95 3.26
CA LYS A 56 9.48 26.55 4.46
C LYS A 56 9.66 25.05 4.68
N LYS A 57 10.34 24.70 5.78
CA LYS A 57 10.59 23.32 6.20
C LYS A 57 9.42 22.84 7.06
N TYR A 58 8.78 21.75 6.65
CA TYR A 58 7.75 21.08 7.42
C TYR A 58 8.29 19.75 7.92
N GLU A 59 8.17 19.50 9.21
CA GLU A 59 8.58 18.24 9.83
C GLU A 59 7.32 17.41 10.03
N VAL A 60 7.27 16.26 9.35
CA VAL A 60 6.15 15.33 9.42
C VAL A 60 6.61 13.99 9.99
N ASN A 61 5.78 13.36 10.79
CA ASN A 61 6.07 12.04 11.32
C ASN A 61 5.91 10.98 10.20
N LEU A 62 6.88 10.09 10.06
CA LEU A 62 6.95 9.09 9.00
C LEU A 62 5.74 8.14 9.03
N TYR A 63 5.26 7.74 10.20
CA TYR A 63 4.09 6.87 10.32
C TYR A 63 2.81 7.57 9.88
N HIS A 64 2.66 8.87 10.15
CA HIS A 64 1.52 9.63 9.65
C HIS A 64 1.56 9.75 8.13
N LEU A 65 2.75 9.97 7.58
CA LEU A 65 2.96 9.97 6.14
C LEU A 65 2.62 8.60 5.52
N ALA A 66 3.07 7.50 6.14
CA ALA A 66 2.77 6.13 5.69
C ALA A 66 1.28 5.81 5.77
N ILE A 67 0.56 6.25 6.81
CA ILE A 67 -0.91 6.09 6.89
C ILE A 67 -1.59 6.81 5.72
N VAL A 68 -1.19 8.05 5.42
CA VAL A 68 -1.79 8.80 4.31
C VAL A 68 -1.45 8.14 2.97
N VAL A 69 -0.19 7.83 2.72
CA VAL A 69 0.26 7.34 1.42
C VAL A 69 -0.10 5.86 1.23
N CYS A 70 0.34 4.98 2.12
CA CYS A 70 0.19 3.54 1.95
C CYS A 70 -1.23 3.04 2.30
N CYS A 71 -1.87 3.55 3.36
CA CYS A 71 -3.21 3.06 3.71
C CYS A 71 -4.32 3.75 2.92
N ILE A 72 -4.31 5.09 2.86
CA ILE A 72 -5.42 5.84 2.24
C ILE A 72 -5.25 5.90 0.71
N LEU A 73 -4.15 6.50 0.23
CA LEU A 73 -3.99 6.73 -1.20
C LEU A 73 -3.74 5.42 -1.97
N ALA A 74 -2.78 4.61 -1.54
CA ALA A 74 -2.48 3.35 -2.19
C ALA A 74 -3.49 2.26 -1.78
N GLY A 75 -3.70 2.02 -0.49
CA GLY A 75 -4.52 0.90 0.00
C GLY A 75 -5.98 0.97 -0.41
N ILE A 76 -6.63 2.11 -0.17
CA ILE A 76 -8.01 2.35 -0.60
C ILE A 76 -8.06 2.78 -2.07
N GLY A 77 -7.24 3.74 -2.45
CA GLY A 77 -7.29 4.33 -3.80
C GLY A 77 -6.93 3.36 -4.92
N SER A 78 -6.09 2.35 -4.67
CA SER A 78 -5.77 1.32 -5.69
C SER A 78 -7.01 0.57 -6.18
N GLU A 79 -8.02 0.37 -5.34
CA GLU A 79 -9.26 -0.33 -5.73
C GLU A 79 -10.07 0.51 -6.74
N PHE A 80 -10.16 1.81 -6.49
CA PHE A 80 -10.76 2.76 -7.43
C PHE A 80 -9.96 2.84 -8.72
N MET A 81 -8.64 2.92 -8.62
CA MET A 81 -7.74 2.99 -9.77
C MET A 81 -7.80 1.73 -10.64
N GLN A 82 -7.90 0.54 -10.05
CA GLN A 82 -8.06 -0.71 -10.78
C GLN A 82 -9.37 -0.75 -11.56
N LYS A 83 -10.48 -0.29 -10.96
CA LYS A 83 -11.76 -0.19 -11.65
C LYS A 83 -11.70 0.79 -12.84
N ILE A 84 -11.04 1.93 -12.67
CA ILE A 84 -10.84 2.91 -13.76
C ILE A 84 -9.92 2.34 -14.85
N ALA A 85 -8.76 1.78 -14.48
CA ALA A 85 -7.74 1.28 -15.40
C ALA A 85 -8.23 0.09 -16.24
N THR A 86 -9.16 -0.71 -15.72
CA THR A 86 -9.77 -1.84 -16.42
C THR A 86 -11.04 -1.48 -17.19
N ASN A 87 -11.35 -0.18 -17.36
CA ASN A 87 -12.59 0.30 -17.97
C ASN A 87 -13.85 -0.32 -17.34
N GLY A 88 -13.84 -0.49 -16.01
CA GLY A 88 -14.94 -1.05 -15.24
C GLY A 88 -15.06 -2.58 -15.29
N GLN A 89 -14.13 -3.29 -15.91
CA GLN A 89 -14.15 -4.77 -15.95
C GLN A 89 -13.82 -5.40 -14.59
N ARG A 90 -12.95 -4.77 -13.79
CA ARG A 90 -12.67 -5.23 -12.43
C ARG A 90 -13.79 -4.79 -11.48
N VAL A 91 -14.33 -5.78 -10.77
CA VAL A 91 -15.37 -5.57 -9.75
C VAL A 91 -14.72 -4.98 -8.52
N PHE A 92 -15.36 -3.95 -7.97
CA PHE A 92 -14.93 -3.32 -6.72
C PHE A 92 -15.09 -4.29 -5.56
N ASP A 93 -14.01 -4.62 -4.86
CA ASP A 93 -14.01 -5.54 -3.73
C ASP A 93 -13.49 -4.90 -2.45
N ILE A 94 -14.37 -4.80 -1.45
CA ILE A 94 -14.04 -4.27 -0.13
C ILE A 94 -13.00 -5.13 0.59
N LYS A 95 -12.94 -6.44 0.29
CA LYS A 95 -11.95 -7.33 0.89
C LYS A 95 -10.53 -6.98 0.45
N ASP A 96 -10.34 -6.49 -0.78
CA ASP A 96 -9.03 -6.05 -1.26
C ASP A 96 -8.55 -4.83 -0.48
N ILE A 97 -9.45 -3.86 -0.24
CA ILE A 97 -9.16 -2.70 0.60
C ILE A 97 -8.75 -3.14 2.02
N ILE A 98 -9.49 -4.06 2.63
CA ILE A 98 -9.16 -4.57 3.97
C ILE A 98 -7.78 -5.23 3.97
N CYS A 99 -7.49 -6.09 3.00
CA CYS A 99 -6.20 -6.76 2.86
C CYS A 99 -5.05 -5.76 2.65
N ASN A 100 -5.21 -4.77 1.79
CA ASN A 100 -4.22 -3.73 1.53
C ASN A 100 -3.92 -2.92 2.80
N VAL A 101 -4.96 -2.48 3.51
CA VAL A 101 -4.83 -1.69 4.74
C VAL A 101 -4.17 -2.51 5.86
N LEU A 102 -4.60 -3.76 6.07
CA LEU A 102 -4.00 -4.65 7.07
C LEU A 102 -2.54 -4.98 6.73
N GLY A 103 -2.24 -5.22 5.46
CA GLY A 103 -0.87 -5.41 4.98
C GLY A 103 0.01 -4.20 5.30
N SER A 104 -0.51 -3.00 5.04
CA SER A 104 0.20 -1.75 5.32
C SER A 104 0.49 -1.56 6.82
N PHE A 105 -0.49 -1.84 7.68
CA PHE A 105 -0.26 -1.83 9.14
C PHE A 105 0.77 -2.86 9.59
N MET A 106 0.77 -4.05 8.99
CA MET A 106 1.78 -5.07 9.27
C MET A 106 3.18 -4.59 8.84
N GLY A 107 3.30 -3.95 7.69
CA GLY A 107 4.56 -3.36 7.22
C GLY A 107 5.10 -2.29 8.18
N MET A 108 4.24 -1.38 8.64
CA MET A 108 4.60 -0.39 9.67
C MET A 108 5.04 -1.06 10.97
N PHE A 109 4.36 -2.13 11.40
CA PHE A 109 4.73 -2.87 12.60
C PHE A 109 6.09 -3.53 12.48
N ILE A 110 6.42 -4.12 11.32
CA ILE A 110 7.73 -4.70 11.03
C ILE A 110 8.82 -3.63 11.16
N VAL A 111 8.65 -2.49 10.49
CA VAL A 111 9.58 -1.36 10.56
C VAL A 111 9.78 -0.89 12.00
N TYR A 112 8.70 -0.71 12.75
CA TYR A 112 8.75 -0.32 14.16
C TYR A 112 9.50 -1.33 15.03
N TYR A 113 9.22 -2.62 14.86
CA TYR A 113 9.80 -3.68 15.68
C TYR A 113 11.29 -3.90 15.39
N TYR A 114 11.66 -3.93 14.11
CA TYR A 114 13.03 -4.17 13.68
C TYR A 114 13.89 -2.91 13.63
N LYS A 115 13.29 -1.72 13.82
CA LYS A 115 13.98 -0.42 13.79
C LYS A 115 14.78 -0.20 12.51
N ILE A 116 14.20 -0.61 11.38
CA ILE A 116 14.70 -0.41 10.01
C ILE A 116 14.08 0.88 9.48
#